data_AF-A0A932T198-F1
#
_entry.id   AF-A0A932T198-F1
#
_cell.length_a   1.000
_cell.length_b   1.000
_cell.length_c   1.000
_cell.angle_alpha   90.00
_cell.angle_beta   90.00
_cell.angle_gamma   90.00
#
_symmetry.space_group_name_H-M   'P 1'
#
loop_
_entity.id
_entity.type
_entity.pdbx_description
1 polymer ?
#
loop_
_entity_poly.entity_id
_entity_poly.type
_entity_poly.pdbx_seq_one_letter_code
_entity_poly.pdbx_strand_id
1 'polypeptide(L)'
;MSDPLEKLTDAAIVAHIPFGSRVLDLGCGDGRLLTQLRDRHGASIQGIELDRRRIIGAMHNGVPVVHSDLDKGLAGFPDLAFDFAVLSQTLQQVRHPRLILQEMLRVAS
;
A
#
# COMPACT_ATOMS: atom_id res chain seq x y z
N MET A 1 -17.11 -2.96 -11.68
CA MET A 1 -16.37 -1.94 -12.45
C MET A 1 -15.69 -1.05 -11.44
N SER A 2 -14.37 -0.84 -11.51
CA SER A 2 -13.68 0.04 -10.55
C SER A 2 -14.08 1.50 -10.80
N ASP A 3 -14.12 2.29 -9.74
CA ASP A 3 -14.56 3.69 -9.76
C ASP A 3 -13.58 4.52 -10.64
N PRO A 4 -14.09 5.36 -11.59
CA PRO A 4 -13.24 6.22 -12.41
C PRO A 4 -12.28 7.12 -11.60
N LEU A 5 -12.69 7.58 -10.43
CA LEU A 5 -11.84 8.40 -9.55
C LEU A 5 -10.67 7.58 -9.01
N GLU A 6 -10.91 6.32 -8.65
CA GLU A 6 -9.90 5.36 -8.20
C GLU A 6 -8.80 5.16 -9.26
N LYS A 7 -9.19 5.07 -10.54
CA LYS A 7 -8.23 4.94 -11.64
C LYS A 7 -7.37 6.18 -11.80
N LEU A 8 -7.96 7.36 -11.63
CA LEU A 8 -7.24 8.63 -11.72
C LEU A 8 -6.26 8.79 -10.56
N THR A 9 -6.69 8.45 -9.34
CA THR A 9 -5.82 8.45 -8.15
C THR A 9 -4.63 7.51 -8.33
N ASP A 10 -4.85 6.28 -8.79
CA ASP A 10 -3.75 5.35 -9.07
C ASP A 10 -2.76 5.90 -10.09
N ALA A 11 -3.27 6.46 -11.20
CA ALA A 11 -2.41 7.03 -12.23
C ALA A 11 -1.56 8.18 -11.68
N ALA A 12 -2.14 9.02 -10.83
CA ALA A 12 -1.42 10.08 -10.15
C ALA A 12 -0.34 9.53 -9.21
N ILE A 13 -0.66 8.52 -8.39
CA ILE A 13 0.33 7.90 -7.49
C ILE A 13 1.47 7.28 -8.29
N VAL A 14 1.15 6.46 -9.30
CA VAL A 14 2.15 5.82 -10.16
C VAL A 14 3.09 6.88 -10.75
N ALA A 15 2.58 7.99 -11.25
CA ALA A 15 3.40 9.06 -11.81
C ALA A 15 4.40 9.71 -10.82
N HIS A 16 4.15 9.64 -9.51
CA HIS A 16 5.01 10.22 -8.48
C HIS A 16 5.99 9.22 -7.85
N ILE A 17 5.85 7.92 -8.13
CA ILE A 17 6.75 6.88 -7.60
C ILE A 17 7.88 6.61 -8.60
N PRO A 18 9.15 6.81 -8.24
CA PRO A 18 10.28 6.50 -9.11
C PRO A 18 10.37 5.00 -9.47
N PHE A 19 10.99 4.71 -10.60
CA PHE A 19 11.29 3.34 -11.03
C PHE A 19 12.17 2.60 -10.01
N GLY A 20 11.92 1.31 -9.81
CA GLY A 20 12.68 0.45 -8.92
C GLY A 20 12.47 0.71 -7.42
N SER A 21 11.57 1.62 -7.03
CA SER A 21 11.30 1.94 -5.63
C SER A 21 10.76 0.73 -4.85
N ARG A 22 11.05 0.67 -3.54
CA ARG A 22 10.42 -0.22 -2.57
C ARG A 22 9.18 0.45 -2.01
N VAL A 23 8.01 -0.11 -2.26
CA VAL A 23 6.72 0.51 -1.96
C VAL A 23 5.91 -0.36 -0.99
N LEU A 24 5.47 0.24 0.10
CA LEU A 24 4.47 -0.29 1.01
C LEU A 24 3.12 0.37 0.75
N ASP A 25 2.07 -0.40 0.53
CA ASP A 25 0.71 0.11 0.37
C ASP A 25 -0.19 -0.32 1.55
N LEU A 26 -0.77 0.67 2.23
CA LEU A 26 -1.54 0.51 3.45
C LEU A 26 -3.03 0.46 3.15
N GLY A 27 -3.63 -0.72 3.30
CA GLY A 27 -4.97 -1.01 2.78
C GLY A 27 -4.92 -1.25 1.28
N CYS A 28 -4.05 -2.16 0.84
CA CYS A 28 -3.76 -2.38 -0.58
C CYS A 28 -4.92 -3.00 -1.38
N GLY A 29 -6.00 -3.41 -0.71
CA GLY A 29 -7.15 -4.04 -1.34
C GLY A 29 -6.78 -5.30 -2.11
N ASP A 30 -7.22 -5.37 -3.37
CA ASP A 30 -6.89 -6.47 -4.29
C ASP A 30 -5.52 -6.29 -4.99
N GLY A 31 -4.73 -5.30 -4.57
CA GLY A 31 -3.39 -5.06 -5.10
C GLY A 31 -3.34 -4.38 -6.47
N ARG A 32 -4.43 -3.75 -6.92
CA ARG A 32 -4.50 -3.03 -8.21
C ARG A 32 -3.39 -2.00 -8.41
N LEU A 33 -3.15 -1.14 -7.42
CA LEU A 33 -2.10 -0.11 -7.48
C LEU A 33 -0.71 -0.74 -7.51
N LEU A 34 -0.45 -1.67 -6.57
CA LEU A 34 0.83 -2.36 -6.45
C LEU A 34 1.18 -3.14 -7.72
N THR A 35 0.20 -3.79 -8.37
CA THR A 35 0.39 -4.47 -9.65
C THR A 35 0.89 -3.50 -10.73
N GLN A 36 0.31 -2.31 -10.83
CA GLN A 36 0.76 -1.29 -11.78
C GLN A 36 2.18 -0.80 -11.48
N LEU A 37 2.52 -0.58 -10.21
CA LEU A 37 3.87 -0.17 -9.80
C LEU A 37 4.90 -1.27 -10.09
N ARG A 38 4.59 -2.53 -9.81
CA ARG A 38 5.46 -3.66 -10.16
C ARG A 38 5.67 -3.74 -11.67
N ASP A 39 4.58 -3.80 -12.43
CA ASP A 39 4.63 -4.12 -13.86
C ASP A 39 5.18 -2.96 -14.71
N ARG A 40 4.87 -1.70 -14.34
CA ARG A 40 5.30 -0.53 -15.09
C ARG A 40 6.61 0.06 -14.58
N HIS A 41 6.80 0.08 -13.26
CA HIS A 41 7.93 0.77 -12.64
C HIS A 41 9.02 -0.19 -12.15
N GLY A 42 8.80 -1.50 -12.22
CA GLY A 42 9.73 -2.49 -11.66
C GLY A 42 9.87 -2.36 -10.15
N ALA A 43 8.86 -1.81 -9.48
CA ALA A 43 8.90 -1.57 -8.04
C ALA A 43 8.90 -2.89 -7.25
N SER A 44 9.63 -2.91 -6.12
CA SER A 44 9.45 -3.94 -5.10
C SER A 44 8.23 -3.57 -4.27
N ILE A 45 7.24 -4.46 -4.19
CA ILE A 45 5.92 -4.14 -3.64
C ILE A 45 5.61 -4.96 -2.39
N GLN A 46 4.93 -4.34 -1.42
CA GLN A 46 4.36 -5.01 -0.25
C GLN A 46 3.02 -4.38 0.09
N GLY A 47 1.98 -5.20 0.30
CA GLY A 47 0.67 -4.76 0.75
C GLY A 47 0.42 -5.07 2.23
N ILE A 48 -0.41 -4.25 2.87
CA ILE A 48 -1.10 -4.57 4.14
C ILE A 48 -2.60 -4.47 3.89
N GLU A 49 -3.36 -5.47 4.31
CA GLU A 49 -4.82 -5.48 4.20
C GLU A 49 -5.44 -6.28 5.35
N LEU A 50 -6.63 -5.88 5.79
CA LEU A 50 -7.39 -6.51 6.87
C LEU A 50 -8.51 -7.41 6.32
N ASP A 51 -9.12 -7.04 5.20
CA ASP A 51 -10.19 -7.81 4.56
C ASP A 51 -9.64 -9.03 3.81
N ARG A 52 -9.90 -10.22 4.36
CA ARG A 52 -9.49 -11.50 3.77
C ARG A 52 -9.94 -11.71 2.33
N ARG A 53 -11.11 -11.19 1.92
CA ARG A 53 -11.58 -11.33 0.53
C ARG A 53 -10.70 -10.54 -0.42
N ARG A 54 -10.28 -9.35 0.00
CA ARG A 54 -9.36 -8.50 -0.77
C ARG A 54 -7.96 -9.10 -0.83
N ILE A 55 -7.49 -9.67 0.28
CA ILE A 55 -6.22 -10.43 0.32
C ILE A 55 -6.21 -11.55 -0.72
N ILE A 56 -7.28 -12.33 -0.84
CA ILE A 56 -7.38 -13.38 -1.87
C ILE A 56 -7.24 -12.79 -3.29
N GLY A 57 -7.87 -11.64 -3.55
CA GLY A 57 -7.70 -10.91 -4.81
C GLY A 57 -6.25 -10.47 -5.06
N ALA A 58 -5.60 -9.90 -4.05
CA ALA A 58 -4.20 -9.49 -4.13
C ALA A 58 -3.26 -10.69 -4.38
N MET A 59 -3.52 -11.82 -3.73
CA MET A 59 -2.78 -13.07 -3.97
C MET A 59 -2.94 -13.56 -5.40
N HIS A 60 -4.16 -13.53 -5.96
CA HIS A 60 -4.37 -13.88 -7.38
C HIS A 60 -3.62 -12.95 -8.33
N ASN A 61 -3.42 -11.68 -7.94
CA ASN A 61 -2.63 -10.71 -8.71
C ASN A 61 -1.11 -10.80 -8.45
N GLY A 62 -0.65 -11.79 -7.66
CA GLY A 62 0.75 -11.98 -7.33
C GLY A 62 1.33 -10.87 -6.46
N VAL A 63 0.49 -10.21 -5.67
CA VAL A 63 0.89 -9.17 -4.73
C VAL A 63 1.15 -9.81 -3.36
N PRO A 64 2.34 -9.65 -2.76
CA PRO A 64 2.60 -10.10 -1.41
C PRO A 64 1.84 -9.21 -0.42
N VAL A 65 1.05 -9.82 0.46
CA VAL A 65 0.21 -9.09 1.43
C VAL A 65 0.38 -9.64 2.84
N VAL A 66 0.57 -8.74 3.79
CA VAL A 66 0.52 -9.05 5.22
C VAL A 66 -0.90 -8.77 5.73
N HIS A 67 -1.52 -9.78 6.33
CA HIS A 67 -2.80 -9.61 7.03
C HIS A 67 -2.56 -8.94 8.39
N SER A 68 -2.76 -7.63 8.46
CA SER A 68 -2.56 -6.86 9.69
C SER A 68 -3.57 -5.72 9.84
N ASP A 69 -3.75 -5.30 11.08
CA ASP A 69 -4.61 -4.19 11.47
C ASP A 69 -3.74 -2.93 11.65
N LEU A 70 -3.99 -1.91 10.83
CA LEU A 70 -3.24 -0.65 10.86
C LEU A 70 -3.45 0.13 12.17
N ASP A 71 -4.54 -0.12 12.91
CA ASP A 71 -4.74 0.46 14.24
C ASP A 71 -3.73 -0.07 15.27
N LYS A 72 -3.04 -1.17 14.96
CA LYS A 72 -1.94 -1.73 15.76
C LYS A 72 -0.55 -1.24 15.32
N GLY A 73 -0.49 -0.37 14.31
CA GLY A 73 0.76 0.17 13.76
C GLY A 73 1.52 -0.82 12.88
N LEU A 74 2.80 -0.53 12.63
CA LEU A 74 3.66 -1.22 11.66
C LEU A 74 4.89 -1.86 12.33
N ALA A 75 4.77 -2.28 13.59
CA ALA A 75 5.90 -2.81 14.38
C ALA A 75 6.62 -4.02 13.76
N GLY A 76 5.95 -4.77 12.87
CA GLY A 76 6.56 -5.87 12.11
C GLY A 76 7.46 -5.43 10.96
N PHE A 77 7.51 -4.13 10.65
CA PHE A 77 8.32 -3.55 9.59
C PHE A 77 9.49 -2.75 10.16
N PRO A 78 10.73 -3.00 9.69
CA PRO A 78 11.90 -2.21 10.09
C PRO A 78 11.80 -0.74 9.66
N ASP A 79 12.56 0.11 10.35
CA ASP A 79 12.74 1.50 9.96
C ASP A 79 13.38 1.59 8.57
N LEU A 80 12.93 2.55 7.75
CA LEU A 80 13.44 2.83 6.40
C LEU A 80 13.48 1.60 5.47
N ALA A 81 12.63 0.61 5.72
CA ALA A 81 12.52 -0.60 4.91
C ALA A 81 11.98 -0.33 3.49
N PHE A 82 11.29 0.80 3.31
CA PHE A 82 10.67 1.20 2.05
C PHE A 82 11.16 2.60 1.65
N ASP A 83 11.05 2.90 0.36
CA ASP A 83 11.30 4.25 -0.16
C ASP A 83 9.99 5.05 -0.16
N PHE A 84 8.84 4.39 -0.29
CA PHE A 84 7.52 5.02 -0.23
C PHE A 84 6.52 4.19 0.56
N ALA A 85 5.73 4.87 1.39
CA ALA A 85 4.51 4.32 1.99
C ALA A 85 3.29 5.05 1.41
N VAL A 86 2.34 4.30 0.85
CA VAL A 86 1.13 4.83 0.22
C VAL A 86 -0.08 4.57 1.12
N LEU A 87 -0.92 5.59 1.26
CA LEU A 87 -2.18 5.52 1.99
C LEU A 87 -3.24 6.34 1.22
N SER A 88 -3.95 5.71 0.29
CA SER A 88 -4.85 6.41 -0.65
C SER A 88 -6.29 6.53 -0.15
N GLN A 89 -6.94 5.41 0.17
CA GLN A 89 -8.35 5.34 0.58
C GLN A 89 -8.55 4.68 1.94
N THR A 90 -7.54 4.72 2.80
CA THR A 90 -7.54 3.97 4.07
C THR A 90 -7.48 4.88 5.30
N LEU A 91 -7.04 6.13 5.16
CA LEU A 91 -6.82 7.05 6.29
C LEU A 91 -8.10 7.33 7.10
N GLN A 92 -9.24 7.48 6.44
CA GLN A 92 -10.52 7.73 7.12
C GLN A 92 -11.10 6.49 7.82
N GLN A 93 -10.52 5.30 7.57
CA GLN A 93 -10.98 4.04 8.15
C GLN A 93 -10.19 3.67 9.41
N VAL A 94 -8.98 4.20 9.59
CA VAL A 94 -8.18 3.95 10.79
C VAL A 94 -8.66 4.81 11.96
N ARG A 95 -8.69 4.21 13.16
CA ARG A 95 -9.07 4.88 14.40
C ARG A 95 -7.95 5.75 14.94
N HIS A 96 -6.70 5.43 14.60
CA HIS A 96 -5.51 6.14 15.08
C HIS A 96 -4.70 6.75 13.92
N PRO A 97 -5.24 7.73 13.17
CA PRO A 97 -4.58 8.30 11.99
C PRO A 97 -3.22 8.95 12.29
N ARG A 98 -3.04 9.56 13.48
CA ARG A 98 -1.74 10.13 13.86
C ARG A 98 -0.67 9.07 14.03
N LEU A 99 -1.02 7.93 14.63
CA LEU A 99 -0.11 6.81 14.83
C LEU A 99 0.35 6.27 13.48
N ILE A 100 -0.58 5.99 12.56
CA ILE A 100 -0.20 5.39 11.28
C ILE A 100 0.66 6.35 10.44
N LEU A 101 0.39 7.66 10.47
CA LEU A 101 1.23 8.63 9.78
C LEU A 101 2.65 8.68 10.36
N GLN A 102 2.80 8.58 11.68
CA GLN A 102 4.12 8.48 12.32
C GLN A 102 4.85 7.19 11.93
N GLU A 103 4.14 6.06 11.89
CA GLU A 103 4.69 4.78 11.46
C GLU A 103 5.09 4.79 9.98
N MET A 104 4.31 5.44 9.11
CA MET A 104 4.65 5.64 7.69
C MET A 104 5.98 6.37 7.53
N LEU A 105 6.17 7.48 8.28
CA LEU A 105 7.41 8.25 8.29
C LEU A 105 8.59 7.49 8.91
N ARG A 106 8.32 6.47 9.74
CA ARG A 106 9.36 5.61 10.32
C ARG A 106 9.84 4.56 9.30
N VAL A 107 8.91 3.91 8.61
CA VAL A 107 9.23 2.79 7.71
C VAL A 107 9.65 3.23 6.31
N ALA A 108 9.37 4.48 5.93
CA ALA A 108 9.72 5.05 4.62
C ALA A 108 10.57 6.31 4.75
N SER A 109 11.44 6.54 3.75
CA SER A 109 12.42 7.65 3.70
C SER A 109 11.97 8.84 2.87
#